data_AF-A0A7S2KK15-F1
#
_entry.id   AF-A0A7S2KK15-F1
#
_cell.length_a   1.000
_cell.length_b   1.000
_cell.length_c   1.000
_cell.angle_alpha   90.00
_cell.angle_beta   90.00
_cell.angle_gamma   90.00
#
_symmetry.space_group_name_H-M   'P 1'
#
loop_
_entity.id
_entity.type
_entity.pdbx_description
1 polymer ?
#
loop_
_entity_poly.entity_id
_entity_poly.type
_entity_poly.pdbx_seq_one_letter_code
_entity_poly.pdbx_strand_id
1 'polypeptide(L)'
;YDENCKHSFGTSFDMYGFQGMSGMFDIPLIQHVTTSLHKSLSPLVLSYLQPLRKQYKFNEATSSSGDGITHLCVHFREGNGESGDWQKLKGRHIDFQSFLNFTMSTMIDFVSLSGIRDKITIFVASDNANARPWFQKHVPKEWNVIIPGKEFPKPEAGVWISNHGSNTSDVLSHEQKDEAMADAISDMFALGECDVLFIPSYSSFTFPSIALARARKKLVYFRRNQGYIEYSMLRFMKP
;
A
#
# COMPACT_ATOMS: atom_id res chain seq x y z
N TYR A 1 1.75 -15.58 -19.13
CA TYR A 1 0.43 -15.77 -18.53
C TYR A 1 -0.38 -16.59 -19.51
N ASP A 2 -0.66 -17.84 -19.16
CA ASP A 2 -1.44 -18.75 -20.00
C ASP A 2 -2.92 -18.30 -19.97
N GLU A 3 -3.49 -18.05 -21.14
CA GLU A 3 -4.89 -17.65 -21.31
C GLU A 3 -5.89 -18.71 -20.81
N ASN A 4 -5.41 -19.93 -20.57
CA ASN A 4 -6.21 -21.04 -20.05
C ASN A 4 -6.11 -21.24 -18.54
N CYS A 5 -5.32 -20.42 -17.82
CA CYS A 5 -5.21 -20.56 -16.39
C CYS A 5 -6.42 -19.94 -15.66
N LYS A 6 -7.47 -20.75 -15.49
CA LYS A 6 -8.59 -20.51 -14.55
C LYS A 6 -8.10 -20.59 -13.10
N HIS A 7 -7.07 -19.86 -12.71
CA HIS A 7 -6.79 -19.66 -11.30
C HIS A 7 -7.90 -18.77 -10.76
N SER A 8 -8.74 -19.32 -9.88
CA SER A 8 -9.38 -18.50 -8.86
C SER A 8 -8.26 -17.67 -8.23
N PHE A 9 -8.31 -16.34 -8.37
CA PHE A 9 -7.26 -15.50 -7.82
C PHE A 9 -7.09 -15.82 -6.35
N GLY A 10 -5.89 -16.33 -6.01
CA GLY A 10 -5.49 -16.46 -4.63
C GLY A 10 -5.66 -15.11 -3.94
N THR A 11 -6.11 -15.14 -2.70
CA THR A 11 -6.12 -13.98 -1.82
C THR A 11 -4.71 -13.42 -1.71
N SER A 12 -4.54 -12.17 -1.23
CA SER A 12 -3.19 -11.64 -0.98
C SER A 12 -2.38 -12.60 -0.10
N PHE A 13 -3.03 -13.24 0.89
CA PHE A 13 -2.44 -14.29 1.70
C PHE A 13 -1.94 -15.50 0.88
N ASP A 14 -2.68 -15.99 -0.11
CA ASP A 14 -2.26 -17.16 -0.88
C ASP A 14 -0.99 -16.84 -1.70
N MET A 15 -0.90 -15.62 -2.21
CA MET A 15 0.25 -15.15 -2.99
C MET A 15 1.48 -14.93 -2.10
N TYR A 16 1.33 -14.24 -0.97
CA TYR A 16 2.45 -13.93 -0.07
C TYR A 16 2.81 -15.08 0.87
N GLY A 17 1.81 -15.72 1.46
CA GLY A 17 1.94 -16.74 2.50
C GLY A 17 2.37 -18.10 1.96
N PHE A 18 1.71 -18.59 0.91
CA PHE A 18 1.87 -19.98 0.45
C PHE A 18 3.10 -20.19 -0.45
N GLN A 19 3.53 -19.16 -1.20
CA GLN A 19 4.68 -19.26 -2.10
C GLN A 19 6.04 -19.04 -1.40
N GLY A 20 6.09 -19.10 -0.06
CA GLY A 20 7.32 -18.89 0.72
C GLY A 20 7.82 -17.44 0.74
N MET A 21 7.12 -16.51 0.11
CA MET A 21 7.49 -15.09 0.08
C MET A 21 7.34 -14.42 1.44
N SER A 22 6.46 -14.92 2.31
CA SER A 22 6.29 -14.40 3.67
C SER A 22 7.62 -14.40 4.43
N GLY A 23 8.30 -15.55 4.51
CA GLY A 23 9.57 -15.69 5.22
C GLY A 23 10.68 -14.72 4.75
N MET A 24 10.62 -14.25 3.51
CA MET A 24 11.55 -13.27 2.96
C MET A 24 11.52 -11.94 3.71
N PHE A 25 10.35 -11.48 4.17
CA PHE A 25 10.20 -10.20 4.87
C PHE A 25 10.80 -10.19 6.28
N ASP A 26 11.13 -11.37 6.82
CA ASP A 26 11.80 -11.53 8.10
C ASP A 26 13.32 -11.75 7.97
N ILE A 27 13.86 -11.83 6.75
CA ILE A 27 15.30 -11.97 6.53
C ILE A 27 15.99 -10.66 6.96
N PRO A 28 16.92 -10.67 7.94
CA PRO A 28 17.57 -9.46 8.43
C PRO A 28 18.28 -8.65 7.35
N LEU A 29 18.89 -9.33 6.36
CA LEU A 29 19.54 -8.67 5.23
C LEU A 29 18.54 -7.84 4.41
N ILE A 30 17.35 -8.38 4.12
CA ILE A 30 16.33 -7.69 3.33
C ILE A 30 15.81 -6.49 4.10
N GLN A 31 15.50 -6.67 5.38
CA GLN A 31 15.10 -5.57 6.27
C GLN A 31 16.16 -4.47 6.34
N HIS A 32 17.45 -4.84 6.45
CA HIS A 32 18.56 -3.91 6.48
C HIS A 32 18.69 -3.13 5.17
N VAL A 33 18.69 -3.83 4.02
CA VAL A 33 18.75 -3.19 2.70
C VAL A 33 17.60 -2.22 2.52
N THR A 34 16.37 -2.64 2.80
CA THR A 34 15.19 -1.77 2.71
C THR A 34 15.27 -0.56 3.63
N THR A 35 15.74 -0.75 4.87
CA THR A 35 15.94 0.36 5.82
C THR A 35 17.03 1.33 5.35
N SER A 36 18.09 0.82 4.73
CA SER A 36 19.16 1.65 4.17
C SER A 36 18.67 2.44 2.96
N LEU A 37 17.92 1.81 2.05
CA LEU A 37 17.27 2.51 0.92
C LEU A 37 16.32 3.61 1.40
N HIS A 38 15.51 3.32 2.43
CA HIS A 38 14.60 4.28 3.06
C HIS A 38 15.32 5.52 3.62
N LYS A 39 16.54 5.33 4.16
CA LYS A 39 17.37 6.41 4.70
C LYS A 39 18.13 7.18 3.62
N SER A 40 18.30 6.59 2.44
CA SER A 40 19.07 7.14 1.32
C SER A 40 18.20 7.61 0.16
N LEU A 41 16.94 7.96 0.43
CA LEU A 41 16.01 8.46 -0.58
C LEU A 41 16.51 9.75 -1.22
N SER A 42 16.31 9.87 -2.54
CA SER A 42 16.72 11.05 -3.29
C SER A 42 15.91 12.29 -2.88
N PRO A 43 16.44 13.51 -3.12
CA PRO A 43 15.68 14.74 -2.85
C PRO A 43 14.32 14.78 -3.54
N LEU A 44 14.20 14.21 -4.75
CA LEU A 44 12.95 14.15 -5.49
C LEU A 44 11.90 13.29 -4.77
N VAL A 45 12.27 12.07 -4.36
CA VAL A 45 11.36 11.20 -3.56
C VAL A 45 10.98 11.89 -2.24
N LEU A 46 11.96 12.51 -1.57
CA LEU A 46 11.72 13.22 -0.32
C LEU A 46 10.76 14.41 -0.50
N SER A 47 10.69 15.02 -1.69
CA SER A 47 9.74 16.10 -1.98
C SER A 47 8.28 15.65 -1.91
N TYR A 48 7.99 14.37 -2.21
CA TYR A 48 6.67 13.75 -2.05
C TYR A 48 6.45 13.20 -0.64
N LEU A 49 7.47 12.52 -0.08
CA LEU A 49 7.34 11.81 1.20
C LEU A 49 7.30 12.73 2.42
N GLN A 50 8.08 13.82 2.43
CA GLN A 50 8.15 14.72 3.59
C GLN A 50 6.83 15.43 3.91
N PRO A 51 6.03 15.90 2.93
CA PRO A 51 4.69 16.40 3.20
C PRO A 51 3.76 15.40 3.90
N LEU A 52 3.85 14.10 3.57
CA LEU A 52 3.10 13.05 4.27
C LEU A 52 3.56 12.93 5.73
N ARG A 53 4.88 12.84 5.95
CA ARG A 53 5.47 12.78 7.29
C ARG A 53 5.15 13.98 8.16
N LYS A 54 5.06 15.17 7.56
CA LYS A 54 4.66 16.40 8.27
C LYS A 54 3.23 16.33 8.77
N GLN A 55 2.31 15.73 8.01
CA GLN A 55 0.93 15.52 8.48
C GLN A 55 0.86 14.54 9.63
N TYR A 56 1.63 13.45 9.61
CA TYR A 56 1.73 12.55 10.76
C TYR A 56 2.15 13.29 12.03
N LYS A 57 3.25 14.03 11.96
CA LYS A 57 3.77 14.82 13.09
C LYS A 57 2.82 15.92 13.55
N PHE A 58 2.16 16.61 12.62
CA PHE A 58 1.18 17.64 12.95
C PHE A 58 -0.01 17.05 13.71
N ASN A 59 -0.50 15.90 13.26
CA ASN A 59 -1.55 15.18 13.95
C ASN A 59 -1.07 14.79 15.36
N GLU A 60 0.14 14.22 15.49
CA GLU A 60 0.72 13.84 16.79
C GLU A 60 0.79 15.04 17.75
N ALA A 61 1.30 16.18 17.28
CA ALA A 61 1.46 17.40 18.07
C ALA A 61 0.12 18.05 18.49
N THR A 62 -0.96 17.81 17.74
CA THR A 62 -2.30 18.33 18.05
C THR A 62 -3.16 17.34 18.84
N SER A 63 -2.61 16.20 19.26
CA SER A 63 -3.25 15.30 20.23
C SER A 63 -3.10 15.89 21.63
N SER A 64 -4.14 16.61 22.08
CA SER A 64 -4.16 17.35 23.35
C SER A 64 -4.45 16.48 24.58
N SER A 65 -4.71 15.17 24.42
CA SER A 65 -5.17 14.29 25.50
C SER A 65 -4.10 13.34 26.06
N GLY A 66 -2.87 13.37 25.56
CA GLY A 66 -1.87 12.35 25.92
C GLY A 66 -2.16 10.97 25.31
N ASP A 67 -3.27 10.84 24.57
CA ASP A 67 -3.56 9.69 23.71
C ASP A 67 -2.64 9.73 22.49
N GLY A 68 -2.14 8.57 22.09
CA GLY A 68 -1.26 8.42 20.94
C GLY A 68 -1.99 8.69 19.62
N ILE A 69 -1.27 8.52 18.51
CA ILE A 69 -1.88 8.43 17.18
C ILE A 69 -1.51 7.10 16.58
N THR A 70 -2.51 6.41 16.04
CA THR A 70 -2.30 5.20 15.26
C THR A 70 -2.39 5.54 13.78
N HIS A 71 -1.33 5.22 13.04
CA HIS A 71 -1.26 5.36 11.60
C HIS A 71 -1.60 4.04 10.92
N LEU A 72 -2.76 3.98 10.25
CA LEU A 72 -3.17 2.84 9.43
C LEU A 72 -2.83 3.12 7.97
N CYS A 73 -2.37 2.10 7.26
CA CYS A 73 -2.01 2.20 5.86
C CYS A 73 -2.61 1.08 5.04
N VAL A 74 -2.94 1.38 3.79
CA VAL A 74 -3.50 0.40 2.85
C VAL A 74 -3.01 0.67 1.45
N HIS A 75 -2.75 -0.42 0.73
CA HIS A 75 -2.40 -0.38 -0.68
C HIS A 75 -3.41 -1.14 -1.54
N PHE A 76 -4.04 -0.45 -2.48
CA PHE A 76 -4.88 -1.07 -3.49
C PHE A 76 -4.19 -1.11 -4.84
N ARG A 77 -4.23 -2.29 -5.49
CA ARG A 77 -3.79 -2.49 -6.86
C ARG A 77 -4.95 -3.01 -7.68
N GLU A 78 -5.48 -2.20 -8.57
CA GLU A 78 -6.48 -2.63 -9.57
C GLU A 78 -5.83 -2.94 -10.93
N GLY A 79 -4.64 -2.38 -11.19
CA GLY A 79 -4.14 -2.13 -12.54
C GLY A 79 -4.12 -0.62 -12.76
N ASN A 80 -3.12 -0.09 -13.45
CA ASN A 80 -2.74 1.32 -13.42
C ASN A 80 -3.82 2.38 -13.84
N GLY A 81 -5.10 2.06 -13.98
CA GLY A 81 -6.14 3.00 -14.44
C GLY A 81 -5.97 3.44 -15.91
N GLU A 82 -4.95 2.92 -16.57
CA GLU A 82 -4.54 3.22 -17.94
C GLU A 82 -5.20 2.29 -18.98
N SER A 83 -5.32 2.75 -20.22
CA SER A 83 -5.67 1.88 -21.33
C SER A 83 -4.43 1.13 -21.84
N GLY A 84 -4.56 -0.16 -22.18
CA GLY A 84 -3.43 -0.95 -22.69
C GLY A 84 -3.62 -2.46 -22.64
N ASP A 85 -2.58 -3.21 -23.00
CA ASP A 85 -2.62 -4.67 -23.14
C ASP A 85 -3.04 -5.41 -21.85
N TRP A 86 -2.83 -4.78 -20.70
CA TRP A 86 -3.20 -5.35 -19.41
C TRP A 86 -4.72 -5.41 -19.18
N GLN A 87 -5.52 -4.56 -19.83
CA GLN A 87 -6.98 -4.56 -19.68
C GLN A 87 -7.61 -5.88 -20.20
N LYS A 88 -6.96 -6.52 -21.18
CA LYS A 88 -7.39 -7.81 -21.73
C LYS A 88 -7.13 -8.98 -20.78
N LEU A 89 -6.30 -8.79 -19.75
CA LEU A 89 -6.01 -9.80 -18.75
C LEU A 89 -7.16 -9.87 -17.73
N LYS A 90 -8.17 -10.71 -18.04
CA LYS A 90 -9.36 -10.97 -17.19
C LYS A 90 -9.02 -11.23 -15.71
N GLY A 91 -7.81 -11.69 -15.44
CA GLY A 91 -7.32 -12.00 -14.12
C GLY A 91 -6.87 -10.84 -13.23
N ARG A 92 -6.82 -9.62 -13.74
CA ARG A 92 -6.37 -8.46 -12.95
C ARG A 92 -7.52 -7.62 -12.40
N HIS A 93 -8.74 -7.87 -12.86
CA HIS A 93 -9.93 -7.11 -12.48
C HIS A 93 -10.46 -7.61 -11.14
N ILE A 94 -10.25 -6.81 -10.09
CA ILE A 94 -10.83 -7.02 -8.78
C ILE A 94 -12.17 -6.29 -8.68
N ASP A 95 -13.10 -6.80 -7.88
CA ASP A 95 -14.25 -6.00 -7.44
C ASP A 95 -13.74 -4.93 -6.46
N PHE A 96 -13.36 -3.79 -7.02
CA PHE A 96 -12.69 -2.71 -6.31
C PHE A 96 -13.55 -2.16 -5.16
N GLN A 97 -14.85 -1.98 -5.40
CA GLN A 97 -15.76 -1.45 -4.39
C GLN A 97 -15.93 -2.43 -3.21
N SER A 98 -16.03 -3.73 -3.49
CA SER A 98 -16.06 -4.74 -2.43
C SER A 98 -14.77 -4.75 -1.62
N PHE A 99 -13.60 -4.56 -2.26
CA PHE A 99 -12.32 -4.47 -1.56
C PHE A 99 -12.22 -3.24 -0.67
N LEU A 100 -12.67 -2.07 -1.13
CA LEU A 100 -12.72 -0.84 -0.34
C LEU A 100 -13.60 -1.02 0.91
N ASN A 101 -14.85 -1.46 0.72
CA ASN A 101 -15.81 -1.67 1.80
C ASN A 101 -15.29 -2.67 2.83
N PHE A 102 -14.79 -3.81 2.37
CA PHE A 102 -14.29 -4.87 3.23
C PHE A 102 -13.05 -4.44 4.04
N THR A 103 -12.13 -3.72 3.40
CA THR A 103 -10.92 -3.21 4.07
C THR A 103 -11.28 -2.18 5.14
N MET A 104 -12.20 -1.25 4.83
CA MET A 104 -12.67 -0.25 5.79
C MET A 104 -13.34 -0.90 7.00
N SER A 105 -14.26 -1.85 6.78
CA SER A 105 -14.91 -2.58 7.87
C SER A 105 -13.87 -3.27 8.75
N THR A 106 -12.88 -3.92 8.15
CA THR A 106 -11.83 -4.60 8.92
C THR A 106 -10.97 -3.61 9.72
N MET A 107 -10.64 -2.44 9.16
CA MET A 107 -9.89 -1.42 9.89
C MET A 107 -10.67 -0.91 11.10
N ILE A 108 -11.98 -0.69 10.96
CA ILE A 108 -12.87 -0.28 12.05
C ILE A 108 -12.90 -1.37 13.14
N ASP A 109 -13.10 -2.63 12.74
CA ASP A 109 -13.11 -3.76 13.66
C ASP A 109 -11.76 -3.90 14.39
N PHE A 110 -10.64 -3.74 13.68
CA PHE A 110 -9.30 -3.76 14.26
C PHE A 110 -9.13 -2.68 15.34
N VAL A 111 -9.51 -1.42 15.05
CA VAL A 111 -9.41 -0.32 16.01
C VAL A 111 -10.28 -0.59 17.23
N SER A 112 -11.53 -1.03 17.01
CA SER A 112 -12.47 -1.36 18.08
C SER A 112 -11.98 -2.49 18.99
N LEU A 113 -11.54 -3.61 18.39
CA LEU A 113 -11.12 -4.81 19.12
C LEU A 113 -9.76 -4.65 19.80
N SER A 114 -8.86 -3.85 19.23
CA SER A 114 -7.54 -3.57 19.83
C SER A 114 -7.63 -2.60 21.01
N GLY A 115 -8.81 -2.03 21.27
CA GLY A 115 -9.00 -1.03 22.32
C GLY A 115 -8.23 0.27 22.06
N ILE A 116 -7.88 0.54 20.80
CA ILE A 116 -7.19 1.77 20.39
C ILE A 116 -8.19 2.92 20.60
N ARG A 117 -7.87 3.80 21.55
CA ARG A 117 -8.66 5.02 21.85
C ARG A 117 -8.04 6.28 21.24
N ASP A 118 -6.88 6.10 20.62
CA ASP A 118 -6.07 7.11 19.98
C ASP A 118 -6.76 7.73 18.76
N LYS A 119 -6.29 8.91 18.35
CA LYS A 119 -6.66 9.46 17.04
C LYS A 119 -6.13 8.52 15.94
N ILE A 120 -6.95 8.30 14.91
CA ILE A 120 -6.59 7.44 13.79
C ILE A 120 -6.28 8.30 12.57
N THR A 121 -5.19 7.96 11.89
CA THR A 121 -4.93 8.49 10.55
C THR A 121 -4.84 7.36 9.55
N ILE A 122 -5.26 7.61 8.31
CA ILE A 122 -5.18 6.64 7.22
C ILE A 122 -4.38 7.21 6.06
N PHE A 123 -3.39 6.46 5.59
CA PHE A 123 -2.78 6.71 4.29
C PHE A 123 -3.15 5.61 3.29
N VAL A 124 -3.62 6.05 2.12
CA VAL A 124 -4.14 5.17 1.05
C VAL A 124 -3.25 5.33 -0.18
N ALA A 125 -2.43 4.33 -0.46
CA ALA A 125 -1.68 4.25 -1.71
C ALA A 125 -2.50 3.44 -2.72
N SER A 126 -2.73 3.97 -3.91
CA SER A 126 -3.54 3.29 -4.92
C SER A 126 -3.27 3.78 -6.32
N ASP A 127 -3.24 2.84 -7.26
CA ASP A 127 -3.24 3.14 -8.68
C ASP A 127 -4.60 3.65 -9.19
N ASN A 128 -5.70 3.27 -8.54
CA ASN A 128 -7.04 3.81 -8.80
C ASN A 128 -7.22 5.17 -8.11
N ALA A 129 -7.56 6.21 -8.90
CA ALA A 129 -7.74 7.59 -8.44
C ALA A 129 -8.94 7.80 -7.48
N ASN A 130 -9.91 6.88 -7.47
CA ASN A 130 -11.10 6.95 -6.62
C ASN A 130 -10.89 6.39 -5.21
N ALA A 131 -9.80 5.64 -4.96
CA ALA A 131 -9.58 4.98 -3.67
C ALA A 131 -9.53 5.96 -2.50
N ARG A 132 -8.65 6.96 -2.58
CA ARG A 132 -8.47 7.95 -1.52
C ARG A 132 -9.71 8.85 -1.35
N PRO A 133 -10.31 9.43 -2.41
CA PRO A 133 -11.59 10.15 -2.29
C PRO A 133 -12.71 9.32 -1.68
N TRP A 134 -12.73 8.01 -1.94
CA TRP A 134 -13.69 7.12 -1.30
C TRP A 134 -13.43 7.02 0.21
N PHE A 135 -12.18 6.78 0.64
CA PHE A 135 -11.83 6.76 2.06
C PHE A 135 -12.18 8.08 2.76
N GLN A 136 -11.85 9.23 2.16
CA GLN A 136 -12.18 10.56 2.71
C GLN A 136 -13.68 10.74 3.00
N LYS A 137 -14.55 10.07 2.26
CA LYS A 137 -16.01 10.16 2.43
C LYS A 137 -16.58 9.13 3.42
N HIS A 138 -15.87 8.03 3.68
CA HIS A 138 -16.42 6.86 4.37
C HIS A 138 -15.69 6.50 5.67
N VAL A 139 -14.54 7.10 5.98
CA VAL A 139 -13.92 6.94 7.30
C VAL A 139 -14.83 7.51 8.40
N PRO A 140 -14.76 6.98 9.64
CA PRO A 140 -15.35 7.64 10.79
C PRO A 140 -14.92 9.11 10.90
N LYS A 141 -15.80 9.98 11.41
CA LYS A 141 -15.60 11.45 11.38
C LYS A 141 -14.36 11.91 12.15
N GLU A 142 -13.96 11.12 13.13
CA GLU A 142 -12.82 11.33 14.01
C GLU A 142 -11.49 10.82 13.42
N TRP A 143 -11.53 10.14 12.26
CA TRP A 143 -10.35 9.65 11.57
C TRP A 143 -9.90 10.65 10.50
N ASN A 144 -8.59 10.79 10.31
CA ASN A 144 -8.03 11.71 9.32
C ASN A 144 -7.35 10.96 8.17
N VAL A 145 -7.76 11.22 6.93
CA VAL A 145 -7.07 10.68 5.74
C VAL A 145 -5.91 11.61 5.36
N ILE A 146 -4.71 11.04 5.26
CA ILE A 146 -3.50 11.75 4.84
C ILE A 146 -3.56 12.02 3.34
N ILE A 147 -3.24 13.25 2.96
CA ILE A 147 -3.31 13.73 1.59
C ILE A 147 -1.89 13.96 1.07
N PRO A 148 -1.50 13.47 -0.12
CA PRO A 148 -0.22 13.83 -0.72
C PRO A 148 -0.05 15.35 -0.82
N GLY A 149 1.11 15.86 -0.41
CA GLY A 149 1.39 17.30 -0.53
C GLY A 149 1.80 17.74 -1.93
N LYS A 150 2.14 16.78 -2.79
CA LYS A 150 2.44 16.93 -4.20
C LYS A 150 1.71 15.80 -4.93
N GLU A 151 1.00 16.14 -5.99
CA GLU A 151 0.39 15.17 -6.90
C GLU A 151 0.93 15.44 -8.30
N PHE A 152 1.39 14.40 -8.97
CA PHE A 152 1.75 14.48 -10.36
C PHE A 152 0.62 13.85 -11.20
N PRO A 153 0.10 14.55 -12.22
CA PRO A 153 -1.02 14.02 -13.00
C PRO A 153 -0.60 12.74 -13.72
N LYS A 154 -1.39 11.69 -13.56
CA LYS A 154 -1.26 10.45 -14.34
C LYS A 154 -1.58 10.76 -15.81
N PRO A 155 -0.89 10.18 -16.80
CA PRO A 155 -1.15 10.39 -18.20
C PRO A 155 -2.50 9.77 -18.53
N GLU A 156 -3.13 10.33 -19.55
CA GLU A 156 -4.39 9.82 -20.08
C GLU A 156 -4.19 8.50 -20.86
N ALA A 157 -2.97 8.22 -21.32
CA ALA A 157 -2.60 7.02 -22.07
C ALA A 157 -1.18 6.52 -21.75
N GLY A 158 -0.91 5.24 -22.00
CA GLY A 158 0.38 4.60 -21.70
C GLY A 158 0.47 4.10 -20.26
N VAL A 159 1.64 3.62 -19.82
CA VAL A 159 1.85 3.21 -18.42
C VAL A 159 2.92 3.99 -17.65
N TRP A 160 2.59 4.39 -16.41
CA TRP A 160 3.48 5.10 -15.48
C TRP A 160 4.73 4.31 -15.15
N ILE A 161 4.56 3.03 -14.84
CA ILE A 161 5.63 2.10 -14.54
C ILE A 161 5.38 0.86 -15.37
N SER A 162 6.23 0.69 -16.39
CA SER A 162 6.13 -0.41 -17.34
C SER A 162 7.11 -1.52 -16.96
N ASN A 163 6.84 -2.75 -17.37
CA ASN A 163 7.85 -3.79 -17.30
C ASN A 163 9.01 -3.42 -18.22
N HIS A 164 10.22 -3.79 -17.84
CA HIS A 164 11.40 -3.63 -18.70
C HIS A 164 11.13 -4.20 -20.10
N GLY A 165 11.28 -3.38 -21.14
CA GLY A 165 11.00 -3.73 -22.54
C GLY A 165 9.55 -3.48 -23.00
N SER A 166 8.71 -2.85 -22.19
CA SER A 166 7.36 -2.46 -22.58
C SER A 166 7.33 -1.06 -23.22
N ASN A 167 6.79 -0.96 -24.44
CA ASN A 167 6.66 0.31 -25.18
C ASN A 167 5.53 1.22 -24.65
N THR A 168 4.77 0.74 -23.67
CA THR A 168 3.63 1.48 -23.12
C THR A 168 4.03 2.75 -22.37
N SER A 169 5.29 2.90 -21.96
CA SER A 169 5.81 4.11 -21.30
C SER A 169 6.46 5.12 -22.25
N ASP A 170 6.46 4.86 -23.57
CA ASP A 170 7.18 5.71 -24.55
C ASP A 170 6.51 7.07 -24.77
N VAL A 171 5.24 7.19 -24.36
CA VAL A 171 4.48 8.45 -24.38
C VAL A 171 4.86 9.44 -23.27
N LEU A 172 5.68 9.01 -22.29
CA LEU A 172 6.12 9.85 -21.17
C LEU A 172 7.54 10.39 -21.39
N SER A 173 7.74 11.68 -21.08
CA SER A 173 9.08 12.28 -21.01
C SER A 173 9.93 11.67 -19.89
N HIS A 174 11.25 11.87 -19.93
CA HIS A 174 12.13 11.42 -18.83
C HIS A 174 11.76 12.05 -17.49
N GLU A 175 11.47 13.35 -17.48
CA GLU A 175 11.03 14.06 -16.28
C GLU A 175 9.72 13.49 -15.72
N GLN A 176 8.74 13.18 -16.57
CA GLN A 176 7.49 12.55 -16.15
C GLN A 176 7.71 11.16 -15.55
N LYS A 177 8.67 10.38 -16.09
CA LYS A 177 9.04 9.07 -15.55
C LYS A 177 9.73 9.20 -14.19
N ASP A 178 10.61 10.18 -14.02
CA ASP A 178 11.30 10.44 -12.75
C ASP A 178 10.32 10.90 -11.66
N GLU A 179 9.37 11.79 -12.00
CA GLU A 179 8.32 12.25 -11.09
C GLU A 179 7.36 11.10 -10.72
N ALA A 180 6.93 10.29 -11.69
CA ALA A 180 6.10 9.12 -11.46
C ALA A 180 6.78 8.08 -10.55
N MET A 181 8.07 7.81 -10.80
CA MET A 181 8.87 6.92 -9.96
C MET A 181 9.06 7.49 -8.56
N ALA A 182 9.30 8.80 -8.43
CA ALA A 182 9.46 9.45 -7.15
C ALA A 182 8.18 9.38 -6.30
N ASP A 183 7.03 9.65 -6.90
CA ASP A 183 5.71 9.52 -6.28
C ASP A 183 5.47 8.07 -5.80
N ALA A 184 5.66 7.11 -6.71
CA ALA A 184 5.49 5.69 -6.43
C ALA A 184 6.43 5.17 -5.32
N ILE A 185 7.72 5.55 -5.34
CA ILE A 185 8.67 5.19 -4.28
C ILE A 185 8.27 5.87 -2.95
N SER A 186 7.75 7.10 -3.00
CA SER A 186 7.28 7.80 -1.80
C SER A 186 6.11 7.06 -1.15
N ASP A 187 5.12 6.63 -1.93
CA ASP A 187 3.98 5.83 -1.47
C ASP A 187 4.46 4.51 -0.86
N MET A 188 5.38 3.83 -1.55
CA MET A 188 5.95 2.56 -1.09
C MET A 188 6.60 2.67 0.28
N PHE A 189 7.39 3.72 0.52
CA PHE A 189 8.02 3.92 1.81
C PHE A 189 7.08 4.49 2.87
N ALA A 190 6.13 5.36 2.48
CA ALA A 190 5.08 5.85 3.37
C ALA A 190 4.26 4.69 3.96
N LEU A 191 3.86 3.71 3.14
CA LEU A 191 3.15 2.50 3.58
C LEU A 191 3.94 1.71 4.65
N GLY A 192 5.27 1.69 4.56
CA GLY A 192 6.15 0.99 5.50
C GLY A 192 6.43 1.75 6.79
N GLU A 193 6.05 3.03 6.89
CA GLU A 193 6.28 3.87 8.07
C GLU A 193 5.17 3.76 9.12
N CYS A 194 4.00 3.26 8.72
CA CYS A 194 2.77 3.22 9.51
C CYS A 194 2.80 2.17 10.62
N ASP A 195 1.86 2.26 11.57
CA ASP A 195 1.76 1.32 12.67
C ASP A 195 1.13 -0.01 12.25
N VAL A 196 0.20 0.07 11.31
CA VAL A 196 -0.55 -1.07 10.79
C VAL A 196 -0.69 -0.95 9.27
N LEU A 197 -0.27 -1.99 8.55
CA LEU A 197 -0.32 -2.06 7.10
C LEU A 197 -1.30 -3.16 6.64
N PHE A 198 -2.34 -2.79 5.91
CA PHE A 198 -3.32 -3.69 5.30
C PHE A 198 -3.00 -3.90 3.82
N ILE A 199 -2.86 -5.17 3.42
CA ILE A 199 -2.57 -5.61 2.06
C ILE A 199 -3.80 -6.35 1.51
N PRO A 200 -4.78 -5.65 0.92
CA PRO A 200 -6.00 -6.25 0.37
C PRO A 200 -5.75 -7.05 -0.91
N SER A 201 -4.73 -6.68 -1.68
CA SER A 201 -4.43 -7.21 -3.00
C SER A 201 -2.93 -7.52 -3.13
N TYR A 202 -2.59 -8.50 -3.97
CA TYR A 202 -1.19 -8.80 -4.27
C TYR A 202 -0.58 -7.72 -5.18
N SER A 203 0.61 -7.24 -4.83
CA SER A 203 1.38 -6.32 -5.68
C SER A 203 2.85 -6.33 -5.28
N SER A 204 3.75 -6.61 -6.23
CA SER A 204 5.19 -6.51 -6.00
C SER A 204 5.63 -5.14 -5.49
N PHE A 205 4.85 -4.09 -5.77
CA PHE A 205 5.01 -2.75 -5.22
C PHE A 205 5.09 -2.72 -3.68
N THR A 206 4.35 -3.58 -2.97
CA THR A 206 4.32 -3.53 -1.50
C THR A 206 5.47 -4.29 -0.84
N PHE A 207 6.36 -4.94 -1.59
CA PHE A 207 7.43 -5.75 -1.00
C PHE A 207 8.34 -4.90 -0.08
N PRO A 208 8.83 -3.72 -0.50
CA PRO A 208 9.66 -2.90 0.37
C PRO A 208 8.86 -2.31 1.53
N SER A 209 7.58 -1.99 1.33
CA SER A 209 6.69 -1.52 2.40
C SER A 209 6.54 -2.55 3.52
N ILE A 210 6.28 -3.82 3.15
CA ILE A 210 6.15 -4.93 4.10
C ILE A 210 7.48 -5.16 4.81
N ALA A 211 8.60 -5.25 4.06
CA ALA A 211 9.92 -5.44 4.66
C ALA A 211 10.29 -4.32 5.65
N LEU A 212 9.98 -3.06 5.32
CA LEU A 212 10.22 -1.92 6.20
C LEU A 212 9.33 -1.96 7.45
N ALA A 213 8.03 -2.24 7.29
CA ALA A 213 7.12 -2.40 8.42
C ALA A 213 7.60 -3.50 9.37
N ARG A 214 8.08 -4.64 8.83
CA ARG A 214 8.66 -5.73 9.60
C ARG A 214 9.96 -5.35 10.32
N ALA A 215 10.86 -4.63 9.65
CA ALA A 215 12.09 -4.10 10.26
C ALA A 215 11.79 -3.19 11.47
N ARG A 216 10.66 -2.46 11.40
CA ARG A 216 10.15 -1.56 12.45
C ARG A 216 9.24 -2.26 13.46
N LYS A 217 9.08 -3.59 13.38
CA LYS A 217 8.19 -4.40 14.22
C LYS A 217 6.72 -3.94 14.21
N LYS A 218 6.25 -3.48 13.05
CA LYS A 218 4.87 -3.02 12.83
C LYS A 218 3.98 -4.17 12.35
N LEU A 219 2.67 -3.98 12.50
CA LEU A 219 1.67 -4.98 12.14
C LEU A 219 1.41 -4.95 10.64
N VAL A 220 1.33 -6.13 10.03
CA VAL A 220 1.00 -6.28 8.61
C VAL A 220 -0.11 -7.31 8.49
N TYR A 221 -1.17 -6.99 7.77
CA TYR A 221 -2.35 -7.81 7.60
C TYR A 221 -2.57 -8.15 6.13
N PHE A 222 -2.77 -9.44 5.84
CA PHE A 222 -3.07 -9.93 4.49
C PHE A 222 -4.54 -10.35 4.42
N ARG A 223 -5.23 -9.95 3.36
CA ARG A 223 -6.60 -10.42 3.08
C ARG A 223 -6.61 -11.93 2.79
N ARG A 224 -7.62 -12.61 3.34
CA ARG A 224 -8.11 -13.96 3.02
C ARG A 224 -9.58 -13.89 2.56
N ASN A 225 -10.17 -15.01 2.16
CA ASN A 225 -11.56 -15.07 1.71
C ASN A 225 -12.57 -14.62 2.79
N GLN A 226 -12.25 -14.81 4.07
CA GLN A 226 -13.15 -14.57 5.20
C GLN A 226 -12.65 -13.49 6.17
N GLY A 227 -11.60 -12.73 5.82
CA GLY A 227 -11.01 -11.82 6.80
C GLY A 227 -9.66 -11.27 6.38
N TYR A 228 -8.96 -10.74 7.37
CA TYR A 228 -7.53 -10.50 7.31
C TYR A 228 -6.82 -11.41 8.31
N ILE A 229 -5.58 -11.75 7.99
CA ILE A 229 -4.69 -12.47 8.90
C ILE A 229 -3.43 -11.65 9.12
N GLU A 230 -3.03 -11.52 10.38
CA GLU A 230 -1.76 -10.89 10.73
C GLU A 230 -0.59 -11.73 10.22
N TYR A 231 0.42 -11.06 9.67
CA TYR A 231 1.65 -11.64 9.16
C TYR A 231 2.36 -12.56 10.16
N SER A 232 2.40 -12.20 11.45
CA SER A 232 3.08 -13.00 12.47
C SER A 232 2.44 -14.39 12.64
N MET A 233 1.14 -14.49 12.40
CA MET A 233 0.39 -15.75 12.45
C MET A 233 0.71 -16.68 11.27
N LEU A 234 1.28 -16.17 10.17
CA LEU A 234 1.71 -16.99 9.02
C LEU A 234 2.75 -18.02 9.42
N ARG A 235 3.62 -17.70 10.39
CA ARG A 235 4.70 -18.60 10.83
C ARG A 235 4.18 -19.84 11.56
N PHE A 236 2.98 -19.76 12.13
CA PHE A 236 2.36 -20.84 12.88
C PHE A 236 1.40 -21.69 12.05
N MET A 237 1.03 -21.20 10.86
CA MET A 237 0.27 -21.95 9.87
C MET A 237 1.24 -22.65 8.91
N LYS A 238 1.91 -23.71 9.40
CA LYS A 238 2.53 -24.68 8.48
C LYS A 238 1.39 -25.36 7.68
N PRO A 239 1.55 -25.59 6.37
CA PRO A 239 0.69 -26.53 5.65
C PRO A 239 0.81 -27.94 6.25
#